data_AF-A0A927FKX3-F1
#
_entry.id   AF-A0A927FKX3-F1
#
_cell.length_a   1.000
_cell.length_b   1.000
_cell.length_c   1.000
_cell.angle_alpha   90.00
_cell.angle_beta   90.00
_cell.angle_gamma   90.00
#
_symmetry.space_group_name_H-M   'P 1'
#
loop_
_entity.id
_entity.type
_entity.pdbx_description
1 polymer ?
#
loop_
_entity_poly.entity_id
_entity_poly.type
_entity_poly.pdbx_seq_one_letter_code
_entity_poly.pdbx_strand_id
1 'polypeptide(L)'
;MIYSERVKFSSMNHQRIYSFAPILLLVWILSSCGGAGGSASSTRNLPPDPGSAATATVIGVDTNNNGVRDEIERDLSDKVNVDTDYQISLKVAAANQKWLTLPAPTTRAEALKFYALIGCAATGTGTVYNDPDGFYFTKMTFDTPERLAKRKTINDLIGPGLSSDELPPCE
;
A
#
# COMPACT_ATOMS: atom_id res chain seq x y z
N MET A 1 29.41 -5.29 -45.61
CA MET A 1 29.55 -6.77 -45.66
C MET A 1 28.71 -7.35 -44.53
N ILE A 2 27.68 -8.13 -44.90
CA ILE A 2 27.13 -9.31 -44.20
C ILE A 2 26.37 -9.01 -42.87
N TYR A 3 25.02 -8.99 -42.85
CA TYR A 3 24.08 -10.10 -42.50
C TYR A 3 24.28 -10.62 -41.06
N SER A 4 23.32 -11.02 -40.24
CA SER A 4 21.92 -11.44 -40.37
C SER A 4 21.40 -11.72 -38.95
N GLU A 5 20.08 -11.61 -38.78
CA GLU A 5 19.24 -12.14 -37.70
C GLU A 5 19.65 -13.55 -37.19
N ARG A 6 19.26 -13.90 -35.95
CA ARG A 6 18.24 -14.95 -35.73
C ARG A 6 17.84 -15.10 -34.27
N VAL A 7 16.55 -14.86 -34.03
CA VAL A 7 15.72 -15.47 -33.00
C VAL A 7 15.82 -17.00 -33.10
N LYS A 8 16.04 -17.72 -31.99
CA LYS A 8 15.84 -19.17 -31.91
C LYS A 8 14.74 -19.48 -30.89
N PHE A 9 13.53 -19.60 -31.41
CA PHE A 9 12.47 -20.42 -30.84
C PHE A 9 12.89 -21.89 -31.01
N SER A 10 13.01 -22.64 -29.92
CA SER A 10 13.18 -24.11 -29.94
C SER A 10 11.82 -24.73 -29.60
N SER A 11 11.08 -25.15 -30.62
CA SER A 11 10.91 -26.55 -31.03
C SER A 11 9.94 -27.33 -30.14
N MET A 12 8.68 -27.36 -30.59
CA MET A 12 7.73 -28.43 -30.26
C MET A 12 8.19 -29.77 -30.88
N ASN A 13 7.60 -30.85 -30.35
CA ASN A 13 7.28 -32.11 -31.03
C ASN A 13 8.09 -33.34 -30.57
N HIS A 14 7.45 -34.15 -29.72
CA HIS A 14 7.47 -35.60 -29.88
C HIS A 14 6.12 -36.18 -29.43
N GLN A 15 5.23 -36.39 -30.41
CA GLN A 15 4.12 -37.32 -30.30
C GLN A 15 4.66 -38.74 -30.15
N ARG A 16 4.24 -39.46 -29.11
CA ARG A 16 4.18 -40.93 -29.14
C ARG A 16 2.86 -41.41 -28.59
N ILE A 17 2.10 -41.99 -29.50
CA ILE A 17 0.86 -42.73 -29.31
C ILE A 17 1.23 -44.11 -28.78
N TYR A 18 0.66 -44.52 -27.65
CA TYR A 18 0.46 -45.92 -27.31
C TYR A 18 -0.93 -46.10 -26.71
N SER A 19 -1.83 -46.65 -27.52
CA SER A 19 -3.06 -47.29 -27.09
C SER A 19 -2.71 -48.54 -26.29
N PHE A 20 -3.41 -48.84 -25.19
CA PHE A 20 -3.87 -50.19 -24.81
C PHE A 20 -4.68 -50.16 -23.48
N ALA A 21 -5.95 -50.59 -23.62
CA ALA A 21 -6.80 -51.32 -22.67
C ALA A 21 -7.43 -50.61 -21.43
N PRO A 22 -8.74 -50.86 -21.17
CA PRO A 22 -9.52 -50.20 -20.13
C PRO A 22 -9.52 -51.01 -18.82
N ILE A 23 -9.26 -50.35 -17.69
CA ILE A 23 -9.43 -50.95 -16.35
C ILE A 23 -10.17 -49.96 -15.44
N LEU A 24 -11.42 -50.32 -15.21
CA LEU A 24 -12.27 -50.16 -14.03
C LEU A 24 -11.63 -49.67 -12.70
N LEU A 25 -12.44 -48.94 -11.91
CA LEU A 25 -12.21 -48.35 -10.58
C LEU A 25 -11.38 -47.05 -10.58
N LEU A 26 -11.77 -45.95 -9.95
CA LEU A 26 -12.51 -45.79 -8.70
C LEU A 26 -13.16 -44.39 -8.72
N VAL A 27 -14.47 -44.33 -8.51
CA VAL A 27 -15.22 -43.07 -8.35
C VAL A 27 -14.75 -42.41 -7.05
N TRP A 28 -13.95 -41.36 -7.16
CA TRP A 28 -13.79 -40.39 -6.07
C TRP A 28 -14.85 -39.31 -6.27
N ILE A 29 -15.91 -39.42 -5.49
CA ILE A 29 -16.90 -38.36 -5.32
C ILE A 29 -16.16 -37.20 -4.64
N LEU A 30 -15.68 -36.23 -5.41
CA LEU A 30 -15.32 -34.93 -4.87
C LEU A 30 -16.63 -34.28 -4.42
N SER A 31 -16.92 -34.43 -3.13
CA SER A 31 -17.91 -33.62 -2.41
C SER A 31 -17.49 -32.15 -2.52
N SER A 32 -17.91 -31.55 -3.63
CA SER A 32 -18.07 -30.11 -3.74
C SER A 32 -19.30 -29.74 -2.92
N CYS A 33 -19.08 -29.18 -1.74
CA CYS A 33 -20.02 -28.22 -1.17
C CYS A 33 -19.35 -27.46 -0.02
N GLY A 34 -19.41 -26.12 -0.10
CA GLY A 34 -19.67 -25.34 1.10
C GLY A 34 -18.47 -24.92 1.93
N GLY A 35 -17.36 -24.52 1.30
CA GLY A 35 -16.46 -23.55 1.89
C GLY A 35 -16.83 -22.16 1.38
N ALA A 36 -18.02 -21.65 1.72
CA ALA A 36 -18.28 -20.23 1.63
C ALA A 36 -17.21 -19.57 2.51
N GLY A 37 -16.15 -19.09 1.88
CA GLY A 37 -15.28 -18.08 2.44
C GLY A 37 -16.17 -16.89 2.69
N GLY A 38 -16.90 -16.92 3.81
CA GLY A 38 -17.37 -15.73 4.45
C GLY A 38 -16.12 -14.95 4.69
N SER A 39 -15.85 -13.99 3.79
CA SER A 39 -15.24 -12.74 4.18
C SER A 39 -16.02 -12.36 5.42
N ALA A 40 -15.46 -12.65 6.59
CA ALA A 40 -15.83 -11.97 7.80
C ALA A 40 -15.53 -10.52 7.45
N SER A 41 -16.54 -9.83 6.93
CA SER A 41 -16.58 -8.40 6.92
C SER A 41 -16.52 -8.07 8.39
N SER A 42 -15.31 -7.88 8.92
CA SER A 42 -15.14 -7.15 10.15
C SER A 42 -15.82 -5.82 9.85
N THR A 43 -17.02 -5.64 10.39
CA THR A 43 -17.80 -4.43 10.15
C THR A 43 -17.06 -3.32 10.90
N ARG A 44 -16.03 -2.76 10.26
CA ARG A 44 -15.21 -1.71 10.84
C ARG A 44 -16.10 -0.49 11.05
N ASN A 45 -15.95 0.13 12.21
CA ASN A 45 -16.62 1.38 12.50
C ASN A 45 -15.91 2.51 11.77
N LEU A 46 -16.24 2.69 10.49
CA LEU A 46 -15.64 3.70 9.63
C LEU A 46 -16.30 5.06 9.83
N PRO A 47 -15.53 6.16 9.73
CA PRO A 47 -16.11 7.50 9.70
C PRO A 47 -17.03 7.68 8.48
N PRO A 48 -17.95 8.66 8.52
CA PRO A 48 -18.76 9.02 7.35
C PRO A 48 -17.87 9.44 6.18
N ASP A 49 -18.34 9.26 4.95
CA ASP A 49 -17.64 9.77 3.77
C ASP A 49 -17.73 11.32 3.75
N PRO A 50 -16.60 12.03 3.78
CA PRO A 50 -16.59 13.50 3.77
C PRO A 50 -16.96 14.10 2.40
N GLY A 51 -16.96 13.31 1.32
CA GLY A 51 -17.25 13.78 -0.03
C GLY A 51 -16.35 14.95 -0.44
N SER A 52 -16.95 16.03 -0.96
CA SER A 52 -16.19 17.23 -1.36
C SER A 52 -15.51 17.96 -0.20
N ALA A 53 -15.89 17.70 1.05
CA ALA A 53 -15.24 18.31 2.21
C ALA A 53 -13.81 17.78 2.44
N ALA A 54 -13.46 16.60 1.92
CA ALA A 54 -12.14 15.97 2.05
C ALA A 54 -10.97 16.90 1.65
N THR A 55 -11.20 17.74 0.64
CA THR A 55 -10.19 18.66 0.08
C THR A 55 -10.48 20.12 0.37
N ALA A 56 -11.46 20.43 1.23
CA ALA A 56 -11.80 21.81 1.59
C ALA A 56 -10.68 22.50 2.39
N THR A 57 -9.82 21.72 3.05
CA THR A 57 -8.63 22.22 3.76
C THR A 57 -7.41 21.34 3.47
N VAL A 58 -6.22 21.88 3.74
CA VAL A 58 -4.96 21.13 3.63
C VAL A 58 -4.97 19.90 4.53
N ILE A 59 -5.53 20.02 5.75
CA ILE A 59 -5.57 18.94 6.74
C ILE A 59 -6.66 17.90 6.39
N GLY A 60 -7.74 18.34 5.73
CA GLY A 60 -8.90 17.50 5.37
C GLY A 60 -9.86 17.29 6.54
N VAL A 61 -10.65 16.22 6.49
CA VAL A 61 -11.66 15.86 7.50
C VAL A 61 -11.22 14.59 8.21
N ASP A 62 -11.16 14.62 9.54
CA ASP A 62 -10.90 13.48 10.43
C ASP A 62 -11.94 13.55 11.55
N THR A 63 -13.07 12.88 11.36
CA THR A 63 -14.24 12.99 12.25
C THR A 63 -14.04 12.21 13.55
N ASN A 64 -13.27 11.12 13.51
CA ASN A 64 -13.01 10.27 14.68
C ASN A 64 -11.72 10.65 15.44
N ASN A 65 -10.97 11.64 14.95
CA ASN A 65 -9.72 12.15 15.50
C ASN A 65 -8.64 11.08 15.68
N ASN A 66 -8.57 10.11 14.76
CA ASN A 66 -7.55 9.05 14.80
C ASN A 66 -6.24 9.47 14.09
N GLY A 67 -6.20 10.68 13.53
CA GLY A 67 -5.05 11.22 12.80
C GLY A 67 -5.00 10.81 11.32
N VAL A 68 -6.04 10.14 10.82
CA VAL A 68 -6.20 9.72 9.43
C VAL A 68 -7.47 10.35 8.88
N ARG A 69 -7.34 11.09 7.77
CA ARG A 69 -8.50 11.62 7.07
C ARG A 69 -9.53 10.53 6.74
N ASP A 70 -10.79 10.88 6.90
CA ASP A 70 -11.94 9.98 6.77
C ASP A 70 -11.95 9.26 5.42
N GLU A 71 -11.67 9.94 4.31
CA GLU A 71 -11.65 9.30 2.99
C GLU A 71 -10.50 8.29 2.82
N ILE A 72 -9.37 8.49 3.50
CA ILE A 72 -8.23 7.57 3.46
C ILE A 72 -8.49 6.33 4.32
N GLU A 73 -9.10 6.52 5.50
CA GLU A 73 -9.50 5.40 6.35
C GLU A 73 -10.47 4.46 5.63
N ARG A 74 -11.48 5.05 4.95
CA ARG A 74 -12.44 4.29 4.15
C ARG A 74 -11.76 3.54 3.00
N ASP A 75 -10.92 4.22 2.23
CA ASP A 75 -10.20 3.61 1.11
C ASP A 75 -9.25 2.47 1.56
N LEU A 76 -8.62 2.61 2.73
CA LEU A 76 -7.85 1.55 3.36
C LEU A 76 -8.70 0.36 3.77
N SER A 77 -9.89 0.61 4.34
CA SER A 77 -10.77 -0.46 4.77
C SER A 77 -11.23 -1.34 3.60
N ASP A 78 -11.45 -0.74 2.43
CA ASP A 78 -11.84 -1.45 1.21
C ASP A 78 -10.70 -2.30 0.64
N LYS A 79 -9.44 -1.91 0.88
CA LYS A 79 -8.24 -2.55 0.34
C LYS A 79 -7.63 -3.61 1.26
N VAL A 80 -7.79 -3.45 2.57
CA VAL A 80 -7.12 -4.27 3.57
C VAL A 80 -8.14 -5.09 4.34
N ASN A 81 -8.13 -6.40 4.15
CA ASN A 81 -9.08 -7.34 4.76
C ASN A 81 -8.54 -8.01 6.04
N VAL A 82 -7.25 -7.88 6.32
CA VAL A 82 -6.62 -8.39 7.55
C VAL A 82 -6.55 -7.27 8.58
N ASP A 83 -7.16 -7.44 9.74
CA ASP A 83 -7.28 -6.36 10.73
C ASP A 83 -5.93 -5.87 11.28
N THR A 84 -4.94 -6.75 11.47
CA THR A 84 -3.59 -6.33 11.88
C THR A 84 -2.93 -5.44 10.83
N ASP A 85 -3.12 -5.76 9.56
CA ASP A 85 -2.56 -5.02 8.43
C ASP A 85 -3.28 -3.69 8.25
N TYR A 86 -4.59 -3.65 8.53
CA TYR A 86 -5.35 -2.41 8.56
C TYR A 86 -4.86 -1.48 9.68
N GLN A 87 -4.66 -2.02 10.89
CA GLN A 87 -4.20 -1.23 12.04
C GLN A 87 -2.78 -0.67 11.84
N ILE A 88 -1.85 -1.44 11.27
CA ILE A 88 -0.52 -0.90 10.94
C ILE A 88 -0.60 0.14 9.80
N SER A 89 -1.45 -0.09 8.81
CA SER A 89 -1.66 0.86 7.70
C SER A 89 -2.26 2.19 8.18
N LEU A 90 -3.18 2.16 9.16
CA LEU A 90 -3.69 3.39 9.80
C LEU A 90 -2.58 4.17 10.51
N LYS A 91 -1.68 3.49 11.24
CA LYS A 91 -0.54 4.15 11.90
C LYS A 91 0.38 4.83 10.88
N VAL A 92 0.68 4.13 9.78
CA VAL A 92 1.52 4.67 8.70
C VAL A 92 0.83 5.83 7.99
N ALA A 93 -0.48 5.75 7.73
CA ALA A 93 -1.27 6.85 7.18
C ALA A 93 -1.23 8.07 8.10
N ALA A 94 -1.46 7.88 9.40
CA ALA A 94 -1.42 8.95 10.38
C ALA A 94 -0.04 9.61 10.44
N ALA A 95 1.04 8.82 10.40
CA ALA A 95 2.40 9.34 10.37
C ALA A 95 2.71 10.15 9.11
N ASN A 96 2.23 9.70 7.94
CA ASN A 96 2.31 10.48 6.70
C ASN A 96 1.53 11.80 6.81
N GLN A 97 0.32 11.77 7.37
CA GLN A 97 -0.54 12.95 7.46
C GLN A 97 -0.09 13.97 8.50
N LYS A 98 0.67 13.57 9.53
CA LYS A 98 1.32 14.51 10.48
C LYS A 98 2.15 15.58 9.76
N TRP A 99 2.64 15.31 8.55
CA TRP A 99 3.37 16.28 7.74
C TRP A 99 2.52 17.50 7.41
N LEU A 100 1.20 17.33 7.29
CA LEU A 100 0.26 18.39 6.93
C LEU A 100 -0.03 19.33 8.10
N THR A 101 0.14 18.89 9.35
CA THR A 101 -0.16 19.67 10.56
C THR A 101 1.07 20.31 11.20
N LEU A 102 2.25 19.70 11.05
CA LEU A 102 3.49 20.23 11.63
C LEU A 102 4.00 21.49 10.88
N PRO A 103 4.76 22.36 11.55
CA PRO A 103 5.47 23.45 10.88
C PRO A 103 6.35 22.93 9.74
N ALA A 104 6.48 23.70 8.67
CA ALA A 104 7.41 23.34 7.60
C ALA A 104 8.84 23.28 8.16
N PRO A 105 9.60 22.19 7.93
CA PRO A 105 10.99 22.13 8.36
C PRO A 105 11.79 23.23 7.68
N THR A 106 12.81 23.72 8.37
CA THR A 106 13.76 24.71 7.85
C THR A 106 15.15 24.12 7.65
N THR A 107 15.39 22.93 8.20
CA THR A 107 16.67 22.23 8.11
C THR A 107 16.49 20.79 7.60
N ARG A 108 17.56 20.21 7.04
CA ARG A 108 17.61 18.79 6.65
C ARG A 108 17.31 17.87 7.85
N ALA A 109 17.87 18.18 9.02
CA ALA A 109 17.67 17.37 10.23
C ALA A 109 16.19 17.33 10.65
N GLU A 110 15.49 18.46 10.59
CA GLU A 110 14.04 18.51 10.81
C GLU A 110 13.29 17.75 9.73
N ALA A 111 13.67 17.89 8.46
CA ALA A 111 13.08 17.13 7.35
C ALA A 111 13.24 15.60 7.52
N LEU A 112 14.39 15.12 8.01
CA LEU A 112 14.64 13.69 8.26
C LEU A 112 13.74 13.12 9.36
N LYS A 113 13.38 13.92 10.37
CA LYS A 113 12.41 13.51 11.41
C LYS A 113 11.06 13.15 10.80
N PHE A 114 10.62 13.85 9.77
CA PHE A 114 9.36 13.55 9.08
C PHE A 114 9.37 12.16 8.44
N TYR A 115 10.49 11.74 7.83
CA TYR A 115 10.65 10.41 7.25
C TYR A 115 10.77 9.32 8.32
N ALA A 116 11.48 9.60 9.41
CA ALA A 116 11.57 8.68 10.54
C ALA A 116 10.19 8.38 11.13
N LEU A 117 9.29 9.38 11.24
CA LEU A 117 7.92 9.15 11.72
C LEU A 117 7.20 8.04 10.94
N ILE A 118 7.37 8.01 9.61
CA ILE A 118 6.74 7.00 8.74
C ILE A 118 7.37 5.63 8.98
N GLY A 119 8.71 5.55 8.98
CA GLY A 119 9.43 4.29 9.23
C GLY A 119 9.11 3.69 10.59
N CYS A 120 9.00 4.55 11.62
CA CYS A 120 8.65 4.14 12.98
C CYS A 120 7.20 3.67 13.09
N ALA A 121 6.28 4.31 12.37
CA ALA A 121 4.88 3.88 12.34
C ALA A 121 4.66 2.53 11.64
N ALA A 122 5.59 2.14 10.76
CA ALA A 122 5.57 0.84 10.09
C ALA A 122 6.07 -0.32 10.99
N THR A 123 6.53 -0.04 12.21
CA THR A 123 6.99 -1.08 13.14
C THR A 123 5.79 -1.81 13.78
N GLY A 124 5.84 -3.16 13.82
CA GLY A 124 4.81 -3.97 14.47
C GLY A 124 4.60 -5.35 13.82
N THR A 125 3.58 -6.06 14.30
CA THR A 125 3.13 -7.34 13.72
C THR A 125 2.06 -7.07 12.66
N GLY A 126 2.42 -7.21 11.39
CA GLY A 126 1.52 -7.02 10.24
C GLY A 126 2.26 -6.58 9.00
N THR A 127 1.55 -6.51 7.88
CA THR A 127 2.08 -5.93 6.64
C THR A 127 1.46 -4.56 6.40
N VAL A 128 2.31 -3.57 6.09
CA VAL A 128 1.85 -2.26 5.66
C VAL A 128 1.29 -2.39 4.26
N TYR A 129 0.04 -1.98 4.07
CA TYR A 129 -0.55 -1.97 2.73
C TYR A 129 0.21 -1.00 1.83
N ASN A 130 0.66 -1.50 0.68
CA ASN A 130 1.24 -0.69 -0.37
C ASN A 130 0.52 -1.04 -1.67
N ASP A 131 0.32 -0.03 -2.51
CA ASP A 131 -0.09 -0.26 -3.90
C ASP A 131 1.07 -0.88 -4.69
N PRO A 132 0.84 -1.40 -5.91
CA PRO A 132 1.91 -1.99 -6.73
C PRO A 132 3.10 -1.06 -6.99
N ASP A 133 2.88 0.25 -6.92
CA ASP A 133 3.90 1.28 -7.11
C ASP A 133 4.68 1.59 -5.81
N GLY A 134 4.22 1.12 -4.65
CA GLY A 134 4.87 1.35 -3.34
C GLY A 134 4.66 2.75 -2.76
N PHE A 135 3.73 3.55 -3.32
CA PHE A 135 3.54 4.96 -2.98
C PHE A 135 2.14 5.29 -2.47
N TYR A 136 1.30 4.29 -2.16
CA TYR A 136 -0.09 4.47 -1.76
C TYR A 136 -0.33 5.62 -0.78
N PHE A 137 0.30 5.60 0.41
CA PHE A 137 0.06 6.63 1.43
C PHE A 137 0.52 8.01 0.97
N THR A 138 1.60 8.07 0.21
CA THR A 138 2.11 9.33 -0.35
C THR A 138 1.13 9.89 -1.37
N LYS A 139 0.61 9.06 -2.29
CA LYS A 139 -0.35 9.47 -3.32
C LYS A 139 -1.65 9.96 -2.70
N MET A 140 -2.18 9.23 -1.73
CA MET A 140 -3.42 9.58 -1.03
C MET A 140 -3.23 10.80 -0.13
N THR A 141 -2.10 10.91 0.57
CA THR A 141 -1.85 12.04 1.49
C THR A 141 -1.61 13.36 0.77
N PHE A 142 -0.92 13.34 -0.38
CA PHE A 142 -0.50 14.52 -1.14
C PHE A 142 -1.20 14.59 -2.51
N ASP A 143 -2.53 14.61 -2.47
CA ASP A 143 -3.45 14.57 -3.60
C ASP A 143 -3.94 15.95 -4.08
N THR A 144 -3.65 17.03 -3.35
CA THR A 144 -3.92 18.43 -3.76
C THR A 144 -2.63 19.22 -4.03
N PRO A 145 -2.68 20.29 -4.84
CA PRO A 145 -1.53 21.15 -5.09
C PRO A 145 -0.88 21.70 -3.80
N GLU A 146 -1.68 22.07 -2.80
CA GLU A 146 -1.20 22.61 -1.52
C GLU A 146 -0.46 21.55 -0.70
N ARG A 147 -1.00 20.33 -0.65
CA ARG A 147 -0.38 19.19 0.04
C ARG A 147 0.93 18.82 -0.66
N LEU A 148 0.94 18.77 -1.99
CA LEU A 148 2.14 18.54 -2.81
C LEU A 148 3.22 19.59 -2.59
N ALA A 149 2.86 20.87 -2.52
CA ALA A 149 3.80 21.95 -2.24
C ALA A 149 4.51 21.74 -0.89
N LYS A 150 3.78 21.31 0.14
CA LYS A 150 4.35 21.01 1.45
C LYS A 150 5.34 19.85 1.41
N ARG A 151 4.99 18.76 0.72
CA ARG A 151 5.92 17.65 0.49
C ARG A 151 7.16 18.09 -0.27
N LYS A 152 6.99 18.93 -1.30
CA LYS A 152 8.12 19.45 -2.08
C LYS A 152 9.12 20.20 -1.21
N THR A 153 8.66 21.07 -0.30
CA THR A 153 9.55 21.77 0.65
C THR A 153 10.41 20.81 1.47
N ILE A 154 9.83 19.70 1.95
CA ILE A 154 10.55 18.69 2.72
C ILE A 154 11.57 17.98 1.83
N ASN A 155 11.16 17.56 0.63
CA ASN A 155 12.05 16.87 -0.33
C ASN A 155 13.22 17.76 -0.77
N ASP A 156 12.98 19.06 -0.98
CA ASP A 156 14.01 20.02 -1.38
C ASP A 156 15.11 20.15 -0.29
N LEU A 157 14.75 20.03 0.99
CA LEU A 157 15.72 20.06 2.12
C LEU A 157 16.54 18.77 2.24
N ILE A 158 15.98 17.64 1.82
CA ILE A 158 16.69 16.34 1.78
C ILE A 158 17.54 16.23 0.51
N GLY A 159 17.19 16.92 -0.56
CA GLY A 159 17.99 16.87 -1.79
C GLY A 159 18.14 15.45 -2.36
N PRO A 160 19.18 15.20 -3.16
CA PRO A 160 19.37 13.90 -3.79
C PRO A 160 19.91 12.87 -2.78
N GLY A 161 19.07 11.89 -2.45
CA GLY A 161 19.46 10.74 -1.63
C GLY A 161 18.99 10.86 -0.19
N LEU A 162 18.26 9.83 0.23
CA LEU A 162 17.96 9.52 1.62
C LEU A 162 18.71 8.23 1.93
N SER A 163 19.72 8.28 2.80
CA SER A 163 20.31 7.07 3.35
C SER A 163 19.53 6.64 4.60
N SER A 164 19.34 5.33 4.78
CA SER A 164 18.74 4.79 6.01
C SER A 164 19.50 5.22 7.26
N ASP A 165 20.82 5.41 7.15
CA ASP A 165 21.70 5.76 8.26
C ASP A 165 21.56 7.23 8.71
N GLU A 166 20.90 8.07 7.90
CA GLU A 166 20.60 9.46 8.25
C GLU A 166 19.29 9.59 9.05
N LEU A 167 18.44 8.56 9.07
CA LEU A 167 17.17 8.62 9.77
C LEU A 167 17.40 8.58 11.28
N PRO A 168 16.84 9.53 12.05
CA PRO A 168 16.89 9.43 13.50
C PRO A 168 16.18 8.16 13.99
N PRO A 169 16.60 7.62 15.15
CA PRO A 169 15.91 6.48 15.75
C PRO A 169 14.45 6.83 16.08
N CYS A 170 13.63 5.81 16.26
CA CYS A 170 12.26 5.98 16.73
C CYS A 170 12.28 6.48 18.18
N GLU A 171 11.83 7.72 18.38
CA GLU A 171 11.62 8.36 19.68
C GLU A 171 10.24 8.05 20.26
#